data_AF-A0A819WEC0-F1
#
_entry.id   AF-A0A819WEC0-F1
#
_cell.length_a   1.000
_cell.length_b   1.000
_cell.length_c   1.000
_cell.angle_alpha   90.00
_cell.angle_beta   90.00
_cell.angle_gamma   90.00
#
_symmetry.space_group_name_H-M   'P 1'
#
loop_
_entity.id
_entity.type
_entity.pdbx_description
1 polymer ?
#
loop_
_entity_poly.entity_id
_entity_poly.type
_entity_poly.pdbx_seq_one_letter_code
_entity_poly.pdbx_strand_id
1 'polypeptide(L)'
;HQVNADPILIEVSWTTHDYDLHTIPTLQVVTNPLLARQFSPIYKQIFASLKELNAEYARYAVWFPYPKLAVAELDPPSGLYQCGNVGQDFSINLSCEQNGGVISKVDFASYGTSSGACGQMKQGTCHAENSSEIVQRVCIGQKTCSVPATNDLFGDPCKGITKRLLIQIQCDPPQNNTYYNFTYLDTMLQDFLDATDGHSRIILFCTQPNWLFKQDTPHIYPDNASLTDWGYPVGTELVDDTMQALGDYYGRLFAWYTRGGFTDEYGRKHISNYEYNWDYTEIFNEVESEHQMTVEYYTRAYDAVIQGIRRHTNNYDMKYVGMSLMGHNKFNWYRYFLNHSNHAPDIPLDMISYHFYAGYPELPDLQLQPQFPSVALLNWTTGEGTAKYWTTKLLIETVDIDNDEGVVTQTSDVSGENIFSQAFVGKNGRRWVLIINKRYANVDVFLPGCTGGRMQIVNEASGFGSATEVTLTSSRITLSPYAIAVIHMPSET
;
A
#
# COMPACT_ATOMS: atom_id res chain seq x y z
N HIS A 1 -40.26 5.09 -27.91
CA HIS A 1 -41.64 5.21 -27.38
C HIS A 1 -41.56 5.39 -25.88
N GLN A 2 -41.64 6.62 -25.38
CA GLN A 2 -41.73 6.88 -23.94
C GLN A 2 -43.18 6.70 -23.52
N VAL A 3 -43.48 5.57 -22.88
CA VAL A 3 -44.63 5.51 -21.98
C VAL A 3 -44.27 6.48 -20.84
N ASN A 4 -45.09 7.52 -20.64
CA ASN A 4 -44.99 8.37 -19.45
C ASN A 4 -45.30 7.47 -18.25
N ALA A 5 -44.27 6.83 -17.70
CA ALA A 5 -44.34 6.28 -16.37
C ALA A 5 -44.49 7.46 -15.40
N ASP A 6 -45.33 7.29 -14.38
CA ASP A 6 -45.43 8.28 -13.31
C ASP A 6 -44.03 8.53 -12.70
N PRO A 7 -43.71 9.78 -12.33
CA PRO A 7 -42.42 10.07 -11.73
C PRO A 7 -42.24 9.27 -10.44
N ILE A 8 -41.00 8.82 -10.19
CA ILE A 8 -40.67 8.08 -8.97
C ILE A 8 -40.83 9.04 -7.78
N LEU A 9 -41.76 8.73 -6.88
CA LEU A 9 -42.02 9.51 -5.68
C LEU A 9 -40.93 9.25 -4.64
N ILE A 10 -40.37 10.31 -4.06
CA ILE A 10 -39.46 10.25 -2.92
C ILE A 10 -40.17 10.90 -1.73
N GLU A 11 -40.51 10.10 -0.71
CA GLU A 11 -41.13 10.56 0.52
C GLU A 11 -40.08 10.63 1.64
N VAL A 12 -39.97 11.79 2.28
CA VAL A 12 -39.01 12.03 3.36
C VAL A 12 -39.74 12.31 4.65
N SER A 13 -39.43 11.53 5.69
CA SER A 13 -39.89 11.78 7.05
C SER A 13 -38.85 12.60 7.81
N TRP A 14 -38.83 13.93 7.60
CA TRP A 14 -37.80 14.85 8.13
C TRP A 14 -37.61 14.84 9.65
N THR A 15 -38.56 14.29 10.41
CA THR A 15 -38.51 14.21 11.88
C THR A 15 -38.22 12.79 12.39
N THR A 16 -38.07 11.82 11.49
CA THR A 16 -37.84 10.42 11.83
C THR A 16 -36.40 10.07 11.49
N HIS A 17 -35.56 9.99 12.53
CA HIS A 17 -34.17 9.51 12.45
C HIS A 17 -34.11 8.07 11.90
N ASP A 18 -33.08 7.81 11.09
CA ASP A 18 -32.76 6.48 10.53
C ASP A 18 -31.39 5.99 11.04
N TYR A 19 -30.34 6.81 10.88
CA TYR A 19 -29.00 6.49 11.37
C TYR A 19 -28.11 7.74 11.52
N ASP A 20 -27.12 7.65 12.39
CA ASP A 20 -26.06 8.66 12.53
C ASP A 20 -25.05 8.53 11.39
N LEU A 21 -24.70 9.64 10.74
CA LEU A 21 -23.76 9.62 9.62
C LEU A 21 -22.32 9.52 10.14
N HIS A 22 -21.66 8.40 9.84
CA HIS A 22 -20.26 8.16 10.21
C HIS A 22 -19.36 7.84 9.01
N THR A 23 -19.82 8.16 7.80
CA THR A 23 -19.11 7.85 6.55
C THR A 23 -18.45 9.10 5.98
N ILE A 24 -17.13 9.09 5.86
CA ILE A 24 -16.35 10.17 5.22
C ILE A 24 -16.04 9.76 3.77
N PRO A 25 -16.42 10.57 2.76
CA PRO A 25 -15.88 10.41 1.42
C PRO A 25 -14.39 10.77 1.42
N THR A 26 -13.56 9.82 1.00
CA THR A 26 -12.11 10.00 0.91
C THR A 26 -11.54 9.28 -0.33
N LEU A 27 -10.23 9.30 -0.51
CA LEU A 27 -9.55 8.70 -1.66
C LEU A 27 -8.22 8.05 -1.28
N GLN A 28 -7.77 7.18 -2.18
CA GLN A 28 -6.43 6.60 -2.17
C GLN A 28 -5.62 7.14 -3.35
N VAL A 29 -4.41 7.61 -3.05
CA VAL A 29 -3.36 7.98 -4.00
C VAL A 29 -2.37 6.84 -4.03
N VAL A 30 -2.20 6.19 -5.18
CA VAL A 30 -1.33 5.02 -5.33
C VAL A 30 -0.07 5.40 -6.09
N THR A 31 1.09 4.99 -5.56
CA THR A 31 2.39 5.20 -6.19
C THR A 31 2.41 4.74 -7.65
N ASN A 32 2.81 5.65 -8.52
CA ASN A 32 2.73 5.52 -9.98
C ASN A 32 3.70 6.55 -10.59
N PRO A 33 4.38 6.25 -11.72
CA PRO A 33 5.20 7.22 -12.46
C PRO A 33 4.54 8.58 -12.72
N LEU A 34 3.21 8.65 -12.89
CA LEU A 34 2.49 9.92 -13.07
C LEU A 34 2.44 10.81 -11.82
N LEU A 35 2.75 10.29 -10.64
CA LEU A 35 2.93 11.11 -9.44
C LEU A 35 4.37 11.66 -9.34
N ALA A 36 5.33 11.06 -10.05
CA ALA A 36 6.72 11.41 -9.92
C ALA A 36 7.09 12.65 -10.75
N ARG A 37 7.80 13.59 -10.12
CA ARG A 37 8.31 14.83 -10.75
C ARG A 37 9.16 14.55 -11.99
N GLN A 38 9.85 13.41 -12.01
CA GLN A 38 10.81 13.00 -13.03
C GLN A 38 10.17 12.46 -14.30
N PHE A 39 8.96 11.89 -14.20
CA PHE A 39 8.33 11.17 -15.31
C PHE A 39 7.03 11.84 -15.78
N SER A 40 6.36 12.58 -14.91
CA SER A 40 5.01 13.07 -15.16
C SER A 40 4.97 14.53 -15.61
N PRO A 41 4.29 14.85 -16.72
CA PRO A 41 4.00 16.24 -17.06
C PRO A 41 2.87 16.84 -16.21
N ILE A 42 2.09 16.03 -15.50
CA ILE A 42 0.86 16.44 -14.80
C ILE A 42 0.92 16.32 -13.28
N TYR A 43 2.05 15.92 -12.67
CA TYR A 43 2.12 15.70 -11.21
C TYR A 43 1.65 16.91 -10.40
N LYS A 44 2.02 18.14 -10.82
CA LYS A 44 1.58 19.38 -10.15
C LYS A 44 0.07 19.52 -10.13
N GLN A 45 -0.59 19.20 -11.24
CA GLN A 45 -2.04 19.27 -11.33
C GLN A 45 -2.68 18.19 -10.47
N ILE A 46 -2.12 16.98 -10.42
CA ILE A 46 -2.62 15.89 -9.57
C ILE A 46 -2.64 16.32 -8.09
N PHE A 47 -1.51 16.84 -7.59
CA PHE A 47 -1.42 17.26 -6.19
C PHE A 47 -2.19 18.57 -5.90
N ALA A 48 -2.33 19.47 -6.89
CA ALA A 48 -3.23 20.61 -6.78
C ALA A 48 -4.68 20.17 -6.64
N SER A 49 -5.13 19.20 -7.44
CA SER A 49 -6.48 18.63 -7.35
C SER A 49 -6.68 17.85 -6.04
N LEU A 50 -5.69 17.12 -5.55
CA LEU A 50 -5.74 16.48 -4.23
C LEU A 50 -5.98 17.51 -3.12
N LYS A 51 -5.22 18.61 -3.14
CA LYS A 51 -5.38 19.71 -2.20
C LYS A 51 -6.74 20.39 -2.30
N GLU A 52 -7.22 20.61 -3.53
CA GLU A 52 -8.50 21.23 -3.80
C GLU A 52 -9.71 20.34 -3.43
N LEU A 53 -9.50 19.02 -3.38
CA LEU A 53 -10.50 18.05 -2.93
C LEU A 53 -10.70 18.10 -1.41
N ASN A 54 -9.65 18.48 -0.66
CA ASN A 54 -9.72 18.77 0.78
C ASN A 54 -10.33 17.61 1.60
N ALA A 55 -9.90 16.38 1.28
CA ALA A 55 -10.42 15.16 1.89
C ALA A 55 -9.68 14.82 3.19
N GLU A 56 -10.44 14.49 4.25
CA GLU A 56 -9.90 13.84 5.44
C GLU A 56 -9.54 12.38 5.15
N TYR A 57 -8.57 11.85 5.86
CA TYR A 57 -8.09 10.46 5.77
C TYR A 57 -7.63 10.03 4.38
N ALA A 58 -7.19 10.98 3.54
CA ALA A 58 -6.58 10.66 2.26
C ALA A 58 -5.44 9.66 2.48
N ARG A 59 -5.43 8.59 1.68
CA ARG A 59 -4.52 7.47 1.84
C ARG A 59 -3.42 7.50 0.79
N TYR A 60 -2.16 7.34 1.18
CA TYR A 60 -1.04 7.20 0.25
C TYR A 60 -0.51 5.77 0.26
N ALA A 61 -0.70 5.03 -0.83
CA ALA A 61 -0.35 3.63 -0.96
C ALA A 61 0.89 3.42 -1.85
N VAL A 62 1.96 2.96 -1.22
CA VAL A 62 3.27 2.71 -1.86
C VAL A 62 3.32 1.29 -2.43
N TRP A 63 2.63 1.11 -3.57
CA TRP A 63 2.26 -0.18 -4.14
C TRP A 63 3.33 -0.84 -5.04
N PHE A 64 3.34 -2.18 -5.06
CA PHE A 64 4.44 -3.01 -5.56
C PHE A 64 4.74 -2.96 -7.07
N PRO A 65 3.80 -2.64 -7.99
CA PRO A 65 4.09 -2.76 -9.42
C PRO A 65 5.24 -1.89 -9.89
N TYR A 66 5.62 -0.85 -9.14
CA TYR A 66 6.78 -0.02 -9.42
C TYR A 66 7.80 -0.14 -8.29
N PRO A 67 8.57 -1.25 -8.20
CA PRO A 67 9.40 -1.55 -7.03
C PRO A 67 10.44 -0.47 -6.72
N LYS A 68 11.01 0.17 -7.75
CA LYS A 68 11.95 1.31 -7.59
C LYS A 68 11.31 2.60 -7.06
N LEU A 69 9.99 2.72 -7.16
CA LEU A 69 9.23 3.83 -6.59
C LEU A 69 8.68 3.48 -5.21
N ALA A 70 8.64 2.19 -4.86
CA ALA A 70 7.90 1.68 -3.72
C ALA A 70 8.78 1.19 -2.56
N VAL A 71 9.97 0.69 -2.85
CA VAL A 71 10.83 0.02 -1.86
C VAL A 71 12.11 0.83 -1.67
N ALA A 72 12.32 1.27 -0.43
CA ALA A 72 13.51 2.05 -0.09
C ALA A 72 14.78 1.20 -0.11
N GLU A 73 14.71 -0.09 0.23
CA GLU A 73 15.86 -0.99 0.30
C GLU A 73 15.58 -2.24 -0.55
N LEU A 74 15.72 -2.11 -1.88
CA LEU A 74 15.40 -3.19 -2.83
C LEU A 74 16.34 -4.40 -2.70
N ASP A 75 17.60 -4.13 -2.40
CA ASP A 75 18.63 -5.14 -2.19
C ASP A 75 18.85 -5.33 -0.69
N PRO A 76 19.21 -6.55 -0.24
CA PRO A 76 19.42 -6.81 1.17
C PRO A 76 20.52 -5.91 1.77
N PRO A 77 20.36 -5.48 3.03
CA PRO A 77 21.37 -4.70 3.75
C PRO A 77 22.70 -5.45 3.86
N SER A 78 22.63 -6.78 3.96
CA SER A 78 23.78 -7.65 3.82
C SER A 78 24.11 -7.80 2.35
N GLY A 79 25.22 -7.21 1.92
CA GLY A 79 25.81 -7.49 0.63
C GLY A 79 25.83 -8.99 0.39
N LEU A 80 24.96 -9.44 -0.52
CA LEU A 80 24.82 -10.76 -1.12
C LEU A 80 25.63 -11.86 -0.40
N TYR A 81 25.00 -12.64 0.48
CA TYR A 81 25.65 -13.86 0.92
C TYR A 81 25.90 -14.73 -0.32
N GLN A 82 27.12 -15.22 -0.45
CA GLN A 82 27.50 -16.09 -1.55
C GLN A 82 27.86 -17.46 -1.00
N CYS A 83 27.54 -18.48 -1.79
CA CYS A 83 27.82 -19.84 -1.45
C CYS A 83 28.67 -20.53 -2.50
N GLY A 84 29.48 -21.48 -2.05
CA GLY A 84 30.20 -22.42 -2.90
C GLY A 84 29.99 -23.85 -2.42
N ASN A 85 29.88 -24.79 -3.36
CA ASN A 85 29.82 -26.22 -3.10
C ASN A 85 30.58 -26.96 -4.18
N VAL A 86 31.69 -27.59 -3.82
CA VAL A 86 32.49 -28.38 -4.76
C VAL A 86 32.95 -29.68 -4.13
N GLY A 87 33.10 -30.71 -4.96
CA GLY A 87 33.72 -31.97 -4.55
C GLY A 87 35.20 -31.80 -4.20
N GLN A 88 35.75 -32.79 -3.51
CA GLN A 88 37.19 -32.91 -3.29
C GLN A 88 37.97 -32.74 -4.61
N ASP A 89 39.12 -32.06 -4.53
CA ASP A 89 40.05 -31.74 -5.62
C ASP A 89 39.57 -30.65 -6.61
N PHE A 90 38.43 -30.02 -6.35
CA PHE A 90 37.98 -28.80 -7.04
C PHE A 90 38.21 -27.54 -6.19
N SER A 91 38.00 -26.35 -6.78
CA SER A 91 38.11 -25.07 -6.05
C SER A 91 36.79 -24.30 -6.08
N ILE A 92 36.41 -23.72 -4.94
CA ILE A 92 35.32 -22.73 -4.86
C ILE A 92 35.87 -21.36 -5.22
N ASN A 93 35.14 -20.61 -6.05
CA ASN A 93 35.42 -19.20 -6.33
C ASN A 93 34.27 -18.34 -5.81
N LEU A 94 34.58 -17.39 -4.94
CA LEU A 94 33.64 -16.42 -4.36
C LEU A 94 34.02 -15.00 -4.82
N SER A 95 33.04 -14.14 -5.01
CA SER A 95 33.14 -12.74 -5.43
C SER A 95 32.05 -11.88 -4.79
N CYS A 96 32.48 -10.80 -4.14
CA CYS A 96 31.68 -9.67 -3.67
C CYS A 96 31.77 -8.47 -4.63
N GLU A 97 32.35 -8.64 -5.83
CA GLU A 97 32.66 -7.53 -6.75
C GLU A 97 31.41 -6.85 -7.32
N GLN A 98 30.30 -7.59 -7.46
CA GLN A 98 29.08 -7.11 -8.11
C GLN A 98 28.51 -5.84 -7.45
N ASN A 99 28.81 -5.64 -6.16
CA ASN A 99 28.39 -4.47 -5.37
C ASN A 99 29.57 -3.63 -4.83
N GLY A 100 30.79 -3.85 -5.34
CA GLY A 100 32.00 -3.14 -4.92
C GLY A 100 32.50 -3.48 -3.51
N GLY A 101 32.01 -4.57 -2.91
CA GLY A 101 32.24 -4.97 -1.53
C GLY A 101 33.46 -5.86 -1.30
N VAL A 102 33.69 -6.24 -0.05
CA VAL A 102 34.69 -7.26 0.35
C VAL A 102 34.03 -8.34 1.19
N ILE A 103 34.59 -9.54 1.19
CA ILE A 103 34.13 -10.62 2.06
C ILE A 103 34.43 -10.22 3.50
N SER A 104 33.41 -10.08 4.33
CA SER A 104 33.57 -9.61 5.71
C SER A 104 33.41 -10.70 6.75
N LYS A 105 32.63 -11.73 6.41
CA LYS A 105 32.34 -12.83 7.32
C LYS A 105 32.23 -14.15 6.57
N VAL A 106 32.59 -15.23 7.27
CA VAL A 106 32.29 -16.61 6.86
C VAL A 106 31.24 -17.14 7.81
N ASP A 107 30.01 -17.33 7.32
CA ASP A 107 28.89 -17.86 8.12
C ASP A 107 28.97 -19.37 8.28
N PHE A 108 29.47 -20.05 7.25
CA PHE A 108 29.62 -21.50 7.26
C PHE A 108 30.81 -21.91 6.39
N ALA A 109 31.60 -22.87 6.88
CA ALA A 109 32.55 -23.59 6.05
C ALA A 109 32.70 -25.02 6.57
N SER A 110 32.64 -25.99 5.68
CA SER A 110 32.85 -27.40 6.06
C SER A 110 33.48 -28.18 4.91
N TYR A 111 34.70 -28.68 5.13
CA TYR A 111 35.31 -29.72 4.33
C TYR A 111 35.04 -31.10 4.95
N GLY A 112 34.27 -31.95 4.26
CA GLY A 112 33.86 -33.25 4.78
C GLY A 112 32.60 -33.79 4.09
N THR A 113 31.64 -34.28 4.86
CA THR A 113 30.37 -34.84 4.36
C THR A 113 29.17 -33.91 4.56
N SER A 114 29.40 -32.60 4.55
CA SER A 114 28.34 -31.59 4.68
C SER A 114 27.30 -31.69 3.55
N SER A 115 26.10 -31.20 3.81
CA SER A 115 24.96 -31.25 2.87
C SER A 115 24.12 -29.97 2.98
N GLY A 116 23.09 -29.85 2.15
CA GLY A 116 22.22 -28.67 2.09
C GLY A 116 22.52 -27.72 0.93
N ALA A 117 21.74 -26.66 0.86
CA ALA A 117 21.81 -25.61 -0.15
C ALA A 117 22.26 -24.28 0.48
N CYS A 118 22.55 -23.28 -0.35
CA CYS A 118 22.91 -21.94 0.12
C CYS A 118 21.84 -21.38 1.08
N GLY A 119 22.24 -20.80 2.21
CA GLY A 119 21.34 -20.34 3.28
C GLY A 119 20.80 -21.46 4.19
N GLN A 120 20.99 -22.74 3.85
CA GLN A 120 20.49 -23.91 4.59
C GLN A 120 21.56 -25.03 4.65
N MET A 121 22.83 -24.66 4.79
CA MET A 121 23.94 -25.60 4.85
C MET A 121 23.99 -26.31 6.21
N LYS A 122 24.28 -27.61 6.18
CA LYS A 122 24.39 -28.46 7.37
C LYS A 122 25.74 -29.14 7.42
N GLN A 123 26.38 -29.06 8.58
CA GLN A 123 27.58 -29.83 8.86
C GLN A 123 27.27 -31.34 8.82
N GLY A 124 28.16 -32.10 8.19
CA GLY A 124 28.06 -33.56 8.13
C GLY A 124 28.71 -34.24 9.33
N THR A 125 28.61 -35.56 9.39
CA THR A 125 29.27 -36.38 10.42
C THR A 125 30.79 -36.43 10.29
N CYS A 126 31.32 -36.16 9.09
CA CYS A 126 32.73 -35.91 8.85
C CYS A 126 32.90 -34.42 8.52
N HIS A 127 33.79 -33.76 9.25
CA HIS A 127 34.08 -32.33 9.13
C HIS A 127 35.52 -32.07 9.58
N ALA A 128 36.27 -31.27 8.83
CA ALA A 128 37.55 -30.74 9.27
C ALA A 128 37.33 -29.51 10.17
N GLU A 129 37.64 -29.61 11.45
CA GLU A 129 37.39 -28.57 12.47
C GLU A 129 38.02 -27.19 12.13
N ASN A 130 39.08 -27.17 11.32
CA ASN A 130 39.75 -25.95 10.87
C ASN A 130 39.12 -25.32 9.62
N SER A 131 38.00 -25.85 9.10
CA SER A 131 37.39 -25.40 7.84
C SER A 131 37.10 -23.90 7.85
N SER A 132 36.43 -23.42 8.91
CA SER A 132 36.07 -22.00 9.05
C SER A 132 37.30 -21.11 9.20
N GLU A 133 38.28 -21.49 10.03
CA GLU A 133 39.50 -20.71 10.24
C GLU A 133 40.29 -20.53 8.93
N ILE A 134 40.44 -21.61 8.15
CA ILE A 134 41.14 -21.57 6.86
C ILE A 134 40.41 -20.65 5.89
N VAL A 135 39.10 -20.81 5.74
CA VAL A 135 38.30 -20.00 4.80
C VAL A 135 38.29 -18.53 5.23
N GLN A 136 38.18 -18.23 6.52
CA GLN A 136 38.27 -16.87 7.05
C GLN A 136 39.59 -16.21 6.69
N ARG A 137 40.71 -16.91 6.92
CA ARG A 137 42.04 -16.40 6.60
C ARG A 137 42.25 -16.14 5.11
N VAL A 138 41.66 -16.98 4.24
CA VAL A 138 41.81 -16.86 2.79
C VAL A 138 40.89 -15.78 2.21
N CYS A 139 39.67 -15.66 2.72
CA CYS A 139 38.62 -14.88 2.07
C CYS A 139 38.36 -13.52 2.72
N ILE A 140 38.46 -13.37 4.05
CA ILE A 140 38.11 -12.10 4.71
C ILE A 140 38.98 -10.94 4.21
N GLY A 141 38.33 -9.81 3.91
CA GLY A 141 38.92 -8.58 3.38
C GLY A 141 39.19 -8.60 1.87
N GLN A 142 38.97 -9.72 1.19
CA GLN A 142 39.17 -9.83 -0.26
C GLN A 142 37.88 -9.53 -1.03
N LYS A 143 38.00 -8.98 -2.25
CA LYS A 143 36.86 -8.82 -3.16
C LYS A 143 36.44 -10.15 -3.78
N THR A 144 37.42 -11.00 -4.07
CA THR A 144 37.25 -12.35 -4.58
C THR A 144 38.17 -13.29 -3.82
N CYS A 145 37.77 -14.56 -3.64
CA CYS A 145 38.66 -15.58 -3.10
C CYS A 145 38.44 -16.92 -3.79
N SER A 146 39.52 -17.71 -3.86
CA SER A 146 39.48 -19.08 -4.38
C SER A 146 39.99 -20.04 -3.30
N VAL A 147 39.19 -21.07 -2.97
CA VAL A 147 39.52 -22.04 -1.93
C VAL A 147 39.55 -23.46 -2.50
N PRO A 148 40.73 -24.10 -2.58
CA PRO A 148 40.85 -25.50 -3.02
C PRO A 148 40.32 -26.50 -1.99
N ALA A 149 39.46 -27.42 -2.41
CA ALA A 149 38.86 -28.45 -1.57
C ALA A 149 39.77 -29.70 -1.46
N THR A 150 40.95 -29.54 -0.86
CA THR A 150 41.98 -30.61 -0.81
C THR A 150 42.33 -31.05 0.60
N ASN A 151 42.74 -32.31 0.73
CA ASN A 151 43.29 -32.86 1.96
C ASN A 151 44.60 -32.15 2.40
N ASP A 152 45.36 -31.60 1.46
CA ASP A 152 46.59 -30.85 1.78
C ASP A 152 46.28 -29.55 2.52
N LEU A 153 45.15 -28.91 2.20
CA LEU A 153 44.75 -27.65 2.81
C LEU A 153 44.00 -27.87 4.13
N PHE A 154 43.03 -28.79 4.15
CA PHE A 154 42.13 -28.99 5.30
C PHE A 154 42.50 -30.19 6.18
N GLY A 155 43.45 -31.03 5.76
CA GLY A 155 43.67 -32.35 6.33
C GLY A 155 42.66 -33.38 5.80
N ASP A 156 42.82 -34.64 6.22
CA ASP A 156 41.88 -35.72 5.90
C ASP A 156 41.00 -36.06 7.12
N PRO A 157 39.82 -35.43 7.28
CA PRO A 157 38.93 -35.66 8.41
C PRO A 157 38.26 -37.05 8.39
N CYS A 158 38.26 -37.76 7.26
CA CYS A 158 37.68 -39.09 7.14
C CYS A 158 38.30 -39.88 5.98
N LYS A 159 39.30 -40.69 6.31
CA LYS A 159 40.06 -41.48 5.34
C LYS A 159 39.15 -42.46 4.59
N GLY A 160 39.32 -42.54 3.27
CA GLY A 160 38.53 -43.43 2.40
C GLY A 160 37.12 -42.92 2.08
N ILE A 161 36.71 -41.77 2.62
CA ILE A 161 35.46 -41.10 2.26
C ILE A 161 35.78 -39.88 1.40
N THR A 162 35.04 -39.72 0.30
CA THR A 162 35.12 -38.54 -0.58
C THR A 162 34.51 -37.34 0.12
N LYS A 163 35.28 -36.25 0.24
CA LYS A 163 34.82 -35.00 0.87
C LYS A 163 34.24 -34.04 -0.16
N ARG A 164 33.62 -32.99 0.34
CA ARG A 164 33.29 -31.75 -0.38
C ARG A 164 33.53 -30.56 0.52
N LEU A 165 33.75 -29.41 -0.10
CA LEU A 165 33.82 -28.13 0.58
C LEU A 165 32.52 -27.38 0.33
N LEU A 166 31.82 -27.00 1.40
CA LEU A 166 30.70 -26.07 1.37
C LEU A 166 31.10 -24.80 2.11
N ILE A 167 30.87 -23.63 1.52
CA ILE A 167 31.16 -22.32 2.12
C ILE A 167 29.95 -21.40 1.94
N GLN A 168 29.62 -20.63 2.97
CA GLN A 168 28.75 -19.46 2.92
C GLN A 168 29.47 -18.27 3.53
N ILE A 169 29.49 -17.15 2.79
CA ILE A 169 30.11 -15.89 3.21
C ILE A 169 29.11 -14.75 3.22
N GLN A 170 29.46 -13.65 3.89
CA GLN A 170 28.79 -12.35 3.77
C GLN A 170 29.78 -11.35 3.16
N CYS A 171 29.25 -10.44 2.35
CA CYS A 171 29.99 -9.31 1.82
C CYS A 171 29.64 -8.03 2.60
N ASP A 172 30.65 -7.26 2.98
CA ASP A 172 30.43 -5.87 3.36
C ASP A 172 30.30 -5.03 2.08
N PRO A 173 29.30 -4.13 1.97
CA PRO A 173 29.34 -3.09 0.96
C PRO A 173 30.62 -2.26 1.14
N PRO A 174 31.13 -1.60 0.07
CA PRO A 174 32.18 -0.61 0.26
C PRO A 174 31.68 0.44 1.25
N GLN A 175 32.53 0.88 2.19
CA GLN A 175 32.18 1.72 3.37
C GLN A 175 31.35 2.98 3.07
N ASN A 176 31.21 3.38 1.80
CA ASN A 176 30.44 4.53 1.35
C ASN A 176 29.08 4.20 0.67
N ASN A 177 28.75 2.94 0.38
CA ASN A 177 27.49 2.58 -0.33
C ASN A 177 26.38 2.19 0.67
N THR A 178 25.18 2.75 0.48
CA THR A 178 23.94 2.36 1.18
C THR A 178 23.03 1.59 0.22
N TYR A 179 22.24 0.65 0.74
CA TYR A 179 21.20 -0.03 -0.02
C TYR A 179 19.85 0.70 0.05
N TYR A 180 19.74 1.70 0.92
CA TYR A 180 18.61 2.61 0.96
C TYR A 180 18.68 3.64 -0.16
N ASN A 181 17.64 3.71 -0.97
CA ASN A 181 17.45 4.68 -2.03
C ASN A 181 16.04 5.29 -1.94
N PHE A 182 15.98 6.51 -1.44
CA PHE A 182 14.74 7.27 -1.28
C PHE A 182 14.44 8.22 -2.46
N THR A 183 15.28 8.21 -3.51
CA THR A 183 15.27 9.20 -4.60
C THR A 183 13.89 9.42 -5.21
N TYR A 184 13.11 8.35 -5.40
CA TYR A 184 11.77 8.45 -5.99
C TYR A 184 10.67 8.56 -4.93
N LEU A 185 10.81 7.82 -3.83
CA LEU A 185 9.81 7.74 -2.77
C LEU A 185 9.61 9.11 -2.08
N ASP A 186 10.71 9.80 -1.77
CA ASP A 186 10.70 11.06 -1.04
C ASP A 186 9.89 12.14 -1.76
N THR A 187 10.11 12.36 -3.06
CA THR A 187 9.48 13.50 -3.74
C THR A 187 7.97 13.32 -3.88
N MET A 188 7.51 12.10 -4.16
CA MET A 188 6.08 11.83 -4.27
C MET A 188 5.37 11.88 -2.92
N LEU A 189 6.00 11.31 -1.87
CA LEU A 189 5.43 11.37 -0.53
C LEU A 189 5.40 12.82 -0.02
N GLN A 190 6.46 13.61 -0.25
CA GLN A 190 6.45 15.03 0.08
C GLN A 190 5.31 15.77 -0.62
N ASP A 191 5.14 15.60 -1.93
CA ASP A 191 4.07 16.26 -2.68
C ASP A 191 2.67 15.84 -2.16
N PHE A 192 2.49 14.57 -1.77
CA PHE A 192 1.27 14.10 -1.10
C PHE A 192 1.08 14.78 0.26
N LEU A 193 2.14 14.84 1.06
CA LEU A 193 2.08 15.40 2.41
C LEU A 193 1.78 16.92 2.37
N ASP A 194 2.36 17.65 1.43
CA ASP A 194 2.13 19.08 1.25
C ASP A 194 0.70 19.36 0.72
N ALA A 195 0.17 18.47 -0.12
CA ALA A 195 -1.19 18.58 -0.65
C ALA A 195 -2.27 18.25 0.40
N THR A 196 -1.91 17.47 1.43
CA THR A 196 -2.81 17.02 2.50
C THR A 196 -2.48 17.69 3.84
N ASP A 197 -1.72 18.77 3.82
CA ASP A 197 -1.37 19.50 5.04
C ASP A 197 -2.61 20.04 5.76
N GLY A 198 -2.63 19.90 7.09
CA GLY A 198 -3.78 20.25 7.92
C GLY A 198 -4.87 19.19 8.03
N HIS A 199 -4.76 18.04 7.33
CA HIS A 199 -5.74 16.95 7.37
C HIS A 199 -5.17 15.68 8.01
N SER A 200 -6.06 14.83 8.54
CA SER A 200 -5.72 13.45 8.90
C SER A 200 -5.38 12.67 7.63
N ARG A 201 -4.35 11.83 7.68
CA ARG A 201 -3.85 11.10 6.50
C ARG A 201 -3.41 9.68 6.88
N ILE A 202 -3.57 8.73 5.95
CA ILE A 202 -3.18 7.33 6.15
C ILE A 202 -1.99 7.02 5.24
N ILE A 203 -0.82 6.73 5.83
CA ILE A 203 0.35 6.34 5.06
C ILE A 203 0.46 4.81 5.02
N LEU A 204 0.53 4.23 3.82
CA LEU A 204 0.63 2.80 3.59
C LEU A 204 1.91 2.49 2.82
N PHE A 205 2.94 2.03 3.53
CA PHE A 205 4.11 1.40 2.91
C PHE A 205 3.83 -0.09 2.68
N CYS A 206 2.97 -0.40 1.71
CA CYS A 206 2.52 -1.78 1.54
C CYS A 206 3.60 -2.73 1.01
N THR A 207 4.48 -2.26 0.13
CA THR A 207 5.46 -3.13 -0.54
C THR A 207 6.62 -3.48 0.38
N GLN A 208 6.74 -4.76 0.74
CA GLN A 208 7.87 -5.29 1.48
C GLN A 208 9.06 -5.57 0.54
N PRO A 209 10.31 -5.35 0.97
CA PRO A 209 11.47 -5.86 0.25
C PRO A 209 11.47 -7.39 0.14
N ASN A 210 11.67 -7.91 -1.08
CA ASN A 210 11.69 -9.35 -1.32
C ASN A 210 12.76 -10.11 -0.53
N TRP A 211 13.90 -9.47 -0.20
CA TRP A 211 14.96 -10.11 0.58
C TRP A 211 14.54 -10.47 2.01
N LEU A 212 13.41 -9.93 2.51
CA LEU A 212 12.81 -10.36 3.76
C LEU A 212 12.20 -11.77 3.68
N PHE A 213 11.96 -12.29 2.47
CA PHE A 213 11.30 -13.58 2.21
C PHE A 213 12.28 -14.64 1.71
N LYS A 214 11.99 -15.90 2.08
CA LYS A 214 12.67 -17.08 1.55
C LYS A 214 12.39 -17.18 0.05
N GLN A 215 13.47 -17.28 -0.72
CA GLN A 215 13.42 -17.39 -2.19
C GLN A 215 14.36 -18.51 -2.64
N ASP A 216 13.92 -19.30 -3.62
CA ASP A 216 14.77 -20.31 -4.26
C ASP A 216 15.83 -19.66 -5.17
N THR A 217 15.47 -18.54 -5.79
CA THR A 217 16.34 -17.73 -6.65
C THR A 217 16.06 -16.25 -6.42
N PRO A 218 17.08 -15.37 -6.45
CA PRO A 218 16.86 -13.93 -6.35
C PRO A 218 15.92 -13.40 -7.45
N HIS A 219 14.93 -12.61 -7.07
CA HIS A 219 14.05 -11.92 -8.02
C HIS A 219 14.75 -10.73 -8.67
N ILE A 220 14.62 -10.61 -9.99
CA ILE A 220 15.23 -9.52 -10.78
C ILE A 220 14.13 -8.55 -11.20
N TYR A 221 14.24 -7.30 -10.77
CA TYR A 221 13.31 -6.23 -11.10
C TYR A 221 13.84 -5.36 -12.27
N PRO A 222 12.96 -4.63 -13.00
CA PRO A 222 13.37 -3.81 -14.14
C PRO A 222 14.36 -2.69 -13.80
N ASP A 223 15.28 -2.40 -14.73
CA ASP A 223 16.23 -1.29 -14.58
C ASP A 223 15.55 0.09 -14.64
N ASN A 224 14.55 0.23 -15.50
CA ASN A 224 13.80 1.47 -15.62
C ASN A 224 12.73 1.55 -14.53
N ALA A 225 12.79 2.60 -13.71
CA ALA A 225 11.88 2.84 -12.60
C ALA A 225 10.41 3.03 -13.03
N SER A 226 10.13 3.43 -14.27
CA SER A 226 8.76 3.60 -14.76
C SER A 226 8.10 2.31 -15.28
N LEU A 227 8.84 1.20 -15.36
CA LEU A 227 8.29 -0.08 -15.82
C LEU A 227 7.65 -0.86 -14.69
N THR A 228 6.60 -1.60 -15.03
CA THR A 228 5.89 -2.44 -14.06
C THR A 228 6.61 -3.77 -13.84
N ASP A 229 6.50 -4.28 -12.62
CA ASP A 229 6.86 -5.63 -12.21
C ASP A 229 5.70 -6.27 -11.44
N TRP A 230 4.76 -6.85 -12.20
CA TRP A 230 3.60 -7.54 -11.62
C TRP A 230 3.96 -8.83 -10.87
N GLY A 231 5.18 -9.34 -11.06
CA GLY A 231 5.69 -10.52 -10.37
C GLY A 231 6.49 -10.18 -9.12
N TYR A 232 6.54 -8.91 -8.70
CA TYR A 232 7.39 -8.47 -7.60
C TYR A 232 7.16 -9.22 -6.28
N PRO A 233 5.93 -9.44 -5.78
CA PRO A 233 5.71 -10.08 -4.48
C PRO A 233 6.10 -11.57 -4.51
N VAL A 234 7.38 -11.89 -4.26
CA VAL A 234 7.90 -13.25 -4.28
C VAL A 234 8.14 -13.81 -2.88
N GLY A 235 7.94 -15.12 -2.74
CA GLY A 235 8.05 -15.82 -1.46
C GLY A 235 6.82 -15.61 -0.57
N THR A 236 6.54 -16.60 0.27
CA THR A 236 5.37 -16.63 1.18
C THR A 236 5.76 -16.78 2.64
N GLU A 237 7.06 -16.94 2.92
CA GLU A 237 7.61 -17.09 4.26
C GLU A 237 8.79 -16.13 4.43
N LEU A 238 8.83 -15.40 5.54
CA LEU A 238 9.95 -14.56 5.92
C LEU A 238 11.19 -15.40 6.25
N VAL A 239 12.37 -14.86 5.99
CA VAL A 239 13.66 -15.47 6.36
C VAL A 239 13.83 -15.51 7.88
N ASP A 240 13.39 -14.45 8.57
CA ASP A 240 13.43 -14.33 10.03
C ASP A 240 12.08 -14.70 10.64
N ASP A 241 12.02 -15.88 11.26
CA ASP A 241 10.82 -16.40 11.93
C ASP A 241 10.37 -15.55 13.12
N THR A 242 11.26 -14.72 13.70
CA THR A 242 10.91 -13.78 14.78
C THR A 242 10.21 -12.52 14.25
N MET A 243 10.30 -12.26 12.95
CA MET A 243 9.81 -11.06 12.25
C MET A 243 10.44 -9.76 12.74
N GLN A 244 11.56 -9.83 13.47
CA GLN A 244 12.26 -8.65 13.96
C GLN A 244 12.84 -7.84 12.79
N ALA A 245 13.44 -8.50 11.80
CA ALA A 245 13.99 -7.83 10.62
C ALA A 245 12.92 -7.06 9.83
N LEU A 246 11.72 -7.65 9.68
CA LEU A 246 10.56 -7.00 9.09
C LEU A 246 10.19 -5.72 9.88
N GLY A 247 10.03 -5.87 11.20
CA GLY A 247 9.71 -4.73 12.06
C GLY A 247 10.76 -3.63 12.00
N ASP A 248 12.05 -3.98 12.04
CA ASP A 248 13.14 -3.02 12.02
C ASP A 248 13.27 -2.30 10.67
N TYR A 249 13.04 -2.97 9.53
CA TYR A 249 12.96 -2.31 8.23
C TYR A 249 11.88 -1.21 8.21
N TYR A 250 10.66 -1.55 8.62
CA TYR A 250 9.57 -0.58 8.68
C TYR A 250 9.83 0.52 9.72
N GLY A 251 10.40 0.17 10.88
CA GLY A 251 10.78 1.16 11.87
C GLY A 251 11.78 2.19 11.35
N ARG A 252 12.81 1.75 10.62
CA ARG A 252 13.80 2.63 9.96
C ARG A 252 13.16 3.49 8.87
N LEU A 253 12.28 2.89 8.05
CA LEU A 253 11.52 3.62 7.03
C LEU A 253 10.66 4.73 7.64
N PHE A 254 10.00 4.49 8.77
CA PHE A 254 9.23 5.53 9.46
C PHE A 254 10.13 6.55 10.15
N ALA A 255 11.24 6.14 10.75
CA ALA A 255 12.20 7.05 11.36
C ALA A 255 12.86 7.98 10.33
N TRP A 256 13.06 7.52 9.09
CA TRP A 256 13.47 8.36 7.97
C TRP A 256 12.56 9.59 7.81
N TYR A 257 11.24 9.43 7.91
CA TYR A 257 10.31 10.55 7.70
C TYR A 257 9.93 11.31 8.97
N THR A 258 9.98 10.68 10.14
CA THR A 258 9.46 11.23 11.40
C THR A 258 10.54 11.65 12.40
N ARG A 259 11.79 11.20 12.22
CA ARG A 259 12.91 11.39 13.19
C ARG A 259 14.18 11.97 12.57
N GLY A 260 14.12 12.50 11.35
CA GLY A 260 15.26 13.07 10.64
C GLY A 260 16.26 12.03 10.12
N GLY A 261 15.93 10.74 10.18
CA GLY A 261 16.83 9.66 9.80
C GLY A 261 16.83 8.48 10.76
N PHE A 262 17.76 7.55 10.56
CA PHE A 262 17.89 6.34 11.36
C PHE A 262 19.34 5.84 11.41
N THR A 263 19.61 4.86 12.28
CA THR A 263 20.84 4.08 12.26
C THR A 263 20.51 2.67 11.79
N ASP A 264 21.22 2.19 10.77
CA ASP A 264 21.03 0.85 10.24
C ASP A 264 21.65 -0.24 11.15
N GLU A 265 21.42 -1.49 10.79
CA GLU A 265 21.94 -2.68 11.49
C GLU A 265 23.47 -2.76 11.58
N TYR A 266 24.18 -1.99 10.75
CA TYR A 266 25.65 -1.90 10.78
C TYR A 266 26.14 -0.69 11.58
N GLY A 267 25.24 0.04 12.24
CA GLY A 267 25.58 1.22 13.02
C GLY A 267 25.81 2.47 12.17
N ARG A 268 25.49 2.45 10.87
CA ARG A 268 25.65 3.60 9.99
C ARG A 268 24.43 4.51 10.09
N LYS A 269 24.70 5.81 10.20
CA LYS A 269 23.66 6.85 10.26
C LYS A 269 23.23 7.26 8.85
N HIS A 270 21.92 7.32 8.64
CA HIS A 270 21.25 7.87 7.46
C HIS A 270 20.44 9.08 7.89
N ILE A 271 20.51 10.19 7.14
CA ILE A 271 19.93 11.49 7.51
C ILE A 271 19.01 11.97 6.39
N SER A 272 17.77 12.36 6.72
CA SER A 272 16.72 12.77 5.78
C SER A 272 16.30 14.23 5.90
N ASN A 273 16.56 14.85 7.06
CA ASN A 273 16.05 16.18 7.46
C ASN A 273 14.51 16.29 7.55
N TYR A 274 13.76 15.18 7.54
CA TYR A 274 12.30 15.18 7.72
C TYR A 274 11.88 14.97 9.18
N GLU A 275 10.85 15.69 9.62
CA GLU A 275 10.25 15.57 10.97
C GLU A 275 8.72 15.62 10.90
N TYR A 276 8.12 14.80 10.05
CA TYR A 276 6.66 14.78 9.89
C TYR A 276 5.97 14.19 11.12
N ASN A 277 4.82 14.77 11.48
CA ASN A 277 3.88 14.14 12.42
C ASN A 277 2.88 13.30 11.64
N TRP A 278 2.72 12.03 12.02
CA TRP A 278 1.88 11.06 11.33
C TRP A 278 0.92 10.42 12.34
N ASP A 279 -0.37 10.53 12.04
CA ASP A 279 -1.42 10.06 12.94
C ASP A 279 -1.88 8.65 12.59
N TYR A 280 -1.88 8.27 11.31
CA TYR A 280 -2.36 6.95 10.86
C TYR A 280 -1.39 6.28 9.88
N THR A 281 -1.23 4.98 10.06
CA THR A 281 -0.60 4.11 9.07
C THR A 281 -1.38 2.83 8.86
N GLU A 282 -1.40 2.34 7.64
CA GLU A 282 -1.95 1.03 7.31
C GLU A 282 -0.82 0.03 7.09
N ILE A 283 -1.00 -1.18 7.61
CA ILE A 283 0.01 -2.24 7.56
C ILE A 283 -0.36 -3.24 6.48
N PHE A 284 0.35 -3.12 5.34
CA PHE A 284 0.26 -3.94 4.14
C PHE A 284 -1.02 -3.76 3.32
N ASN A 285 -0.97 -4.24 2.07
CA ASN A 285 -2.04 -4.18 1.09
C ASN A 285 -2.39 -5.61 0.66
N GLU A 286 -3.67 -5.93 0.54
CA GLU A 286 -4.16 -7.22 -0.01
C GLU A 286 -3.41 -8.43 0.52
N VAL A 287 -3.28 -8.53 1.83
CA VAL A 287 -2.36 -9.45 2.52
C VAL A 287 -2.60 -10.93 2.23
N GLU A 288 -3.82 -11.29 1.82
CA GLU A 288 -4.14 -12.66 1.40
C GLU A 288 -3.67 -12.98 -0.03
N SER A 289 -3.28 -11.97 -0.80
CA SER A 289 -2.83 -12.04 -2.19
C SER A 289 -1.34 -11.72 -2.29
N GLU A 290 -0.92 -10.55 -1.80
CA GLU A 290 0.49 -10.13 -1.74
C GLU A 290 1.25 -11.00 -0.73
N HIS A 291 2.20 -11.80 -1.22
CA HIS A 291 2.91 -12.84 -0.46
C HIS A 291 2.02 -13.94 0.16
N GLN A 292 0.73 -14.01 -0.19
CA GLN A 292 -0.21 -15.07 0.19
C GLN A 292 -0.23 -15.40 1.70
N MET A 293 -0.19 -14.38 2.56
CA MET A 293 -0.15 -14.61 4.00
C MET A 293 -1.45 -15.27 4.49
N THR A 294 -1.35 -16.16 5.49
CA THR A 294 -2.52 -16.56 6.28
C THR A 294 -2.85 -15.46 7.30
N VAL A 295 -4.06 -15.47 7.86
CA VAL A 295 -4.45 -14.48 8.88
C VAL A 295 -3.55 -14.57 10.12
N GLU A 296 -3.15 -15.77 10.54
CA GLU A 296 -2.24 -15.99 11.66
C GLU A 296 -0.87 -15.37 11.38
N TYR A 297 -0.37 -15.56 10.16
CA TYR A 297 0.93 -15.05 9.74
C TYR A 297 0.91 -13.52 9.63
N TYR A 298 -0.13 -12.96 9.01
CA TYR A 298 -0.34 -11.53 8.93
C TYR A 298 -0.48 -10.88 10.30
N THR A 299 -1.24 -11.48 11.22
CA THR A 299 -1.42 -10.98 12.61
C THR A 299 -0.07 -10.81 13.32
N ARG A 300 0.82 -11.80 13.18
CA ARG A 300 2.19 -11.71 13.74
C ARG A 300 3.03 -10.63 13.05
N ALA A 301 2.91 -10.51 11.73
CA ALA A 301 3.65 -9.51 10.97
C ALA A 301 3.18 -8.08 11.30
N TYR A 302 1.87 -7.88 11.49
CA TYR A 302 1.26 -6.65 11.97
C TYR A 302 1.86 -6.21 13.30
N ASP A 303 1.91 -7.12 14.28
CA ASP A 303 2.51 -6.86 15.59
C ASP A 303 3.98 -6.47 15.48
N ALA A 304 4.75 -7.21 14.69
CA ALA A 304 6.18 -6.98 14.51
C ALA A 304 6.47 -5.62 13.89
N VAL A 305 5.68 -5.19 12.89
CA VAL A 305 5.79 -3.87 12.27
C VAL A 305 5.50 -2.76 13.28
N ILE A 306 4.42 -2.87 14.07
CA ILE A 306 4.08 -1.86 15.09
C ILE A 306 5.18 -1.75 16.15
N GLN A 307 5.68 -2.89 16.64
CA GLN A 307 6.78 -2.92 17.59
C GLN A 307 8.05 -2.29 17.00
N GLY A 308 8.36 -2.57 15.73
CA GLY A 308 9.45 -1.94 15.00
C GLY A 308 9.31 -0.43 14.89
N ILE A 309 8.14 0.06 14.45
CA ILE A 309 7.84 1.50 14.40
C ILE A 309 8.05 2.14 15.77
N ARG A 310 7.51 1.55 16.85
CA ARG A 310 7.70 2.07 18.21
C ARG A 310 9.17 2.08 18.63
N ARG A 311 9.93 1.02 18.36
CA ARG A 311 11.37 0.93 18.69
C ARG A 311 12.19 2.04 18.02
N HIS A 312 11.90 2.36 16.75
CA HIS A 312 12.72 3.28 15.96
C HIS A 312 12.23 4.73 16.00
N THR A 313 10.94 4.97 16.29
CA THR A 313 10.35 6.32 16.27
C THR A 313 9.95 6.84 17.64
N ASN A 314 9.78 5.96 18.63
CA ASN A 314 9.17 6.28 19.92
C ASN A 314 7.75 6.89 19.79
N ASN A 315 7.05 6.64 18.68
CA ASN A 315 5.66 7.07 18.49
C ASN A 315 4.70 5.98 18.98
N TYR A 316 4.00 6.27 20.08
CA TYR A 316 2.97 5.40 20.67
C TYR A 316 1.55 5.90 20.42
N ASP A 317 1.40 7.11 19.87
CA ASP A 317 0.11 7.75 19.60
C ASP A 317 -0.41 7.43 18.19
N MET A 318 0.48 6.97 17.29
CA MET A 318 0.15 6.48 15.95
C MET A 318 -0.99 5.45 15.99
N LYS A 319 -1.95 5.62 15.09
CA LYS A 319 -3.08 4.74 14.86
C LYS A 319 -2.82 3.80 13.69
N TYR A 320 -3.29 2.57 13.82
CA TYR A 320 -2.96 1.51 12.87
C TYR A 320 -4.20 0.92 12.19
N VAL A 321 -4.15 0.88 10.86
CA VAL A 321 -5.16 0.24 10.01
C VAL A 321 -4.65 -1.14 9.58
N GLY A 322 -5.46 -2.17 9.81
CA GLY A 322 -5.11 -3.56 9.50
C GLY A 322 -5.82 -4.15 8.28
N MET A 323 -5.20 -5.21 7.78
CA MET A 323 -5.61 -6.19 6.77
C MET A 323 -5.63 -5.73 5.32
N SER A 324 -6.30 -4.61 4.99
CA SER A 324 -6.40 -4.15 3.59
C SER A 324 -6.84 -5.25 2.61
N LEU A 325 -7.81 -6.08 3.02
CA LEU A 325 -8.15 -7.32 2.31
C LEU A 325 -8.56 -7.05 0.87
N MET A 326 -8.24 -7.94 -0.08
CA MET A 326 -8.64 -7.82 -1.48
C MET A 326 -10.17 -7.85 -1.67
N GLY A 327 -10.92 -8.34 -0.66
CA GLY A 327 -12.37 -8.33 -0.67
C GLY A 327 -13.01 -8.20 0.71
N HIS A 328 -14.21 -7.62 0.73
CA HIS A 328 -14.97 -7.31 1.95
C HIS A 328 -15.58 -8.53 2.69
N ASN A 329 -15.71 -9.69 2.05
CA ASN A 329 -16.49 -10.83 2.57
C ASN A 329 -15.67 -11.89 3.34
N LYS A 330 -14.51 -11.51 3.89
CA LYS A 330 -13.54 -12.40 4.55
C LYS A 330 -13.76 -12.51 6.06
N PHE A 331 -14.95 -12.91 6.51
CA PHE A 331 -15.32 -12.86 7.94
C PHE A 331 -14.38 -13.63 8.90
N ASN A 332 -13.78 -14.73 8.46
CA ASN A 332 -12.80 -15.46 9.28
C ASN A 332 -11.53 -14.64 9.56
N TRP A 333 -11.11 -13.80 8.61
CA TRP A 333 -9.99 -12.89 8.81
C TRP A 333 -10.32 -11.87 9.89
N TYR A 334 -11.45 -11.18 9.76
CA TYR A 334 -11.90 -10.19 10.75
C TYR A 334 -12.02 -10.80 12.15
N ARG A 335 -12.63 -11.98 12.26
CA ARG A 335 -12.83 -12.64 13.55
C ARG A 335 -11.50 -13.02 14.22
N TYR A 336 -10.53 -13.50 13.45
CA TYR A 336 -9.23 -13.88 14.00
C TYR A 336 -8.40 -12.64 14.37
N PHE A 337 -8.29 -11.67 13.46
CA PHE A 337 -7.50 -10.47 13.66
C PHE A 337 -8.06 -9.59 14.79
N LEU A 338 -9.37 -9.36 14.84
CA LEU A 338 -9.97 -8.52 15.89
C LEU A 338 -9.95 -9.16 17.28
N ASN A 339 -9.50 -10.41 17.42
CA ASN A 339 -9.33 -11.03 18.72
C ASN A 339 -7.98 -10.66 19.32
N HIS A 340 -7.97 -9.74 20.29
CA HIS A 340 -6.77 -9.30 21.00
C HIS A 340 -5.92 -10.45 21.58
N SER A 341 -6.49 -11.62 21.89
CA SER A 341 -5.68 -12.76 22.38
C SER A 341 -4.72 -13.34 21.34
N ASN A 342 -4.92 -13.02 20.06
CA ASN A 342 -4.07 -13.46 18.95
C ASN A 342 -2.90 -12.50 18.69
N HIS A 343 -2.88 -11.34 19.36
CA HIS A 343 -1.86 -10.32 19.22
C HIS A 343 -0.90 -10.33 20.42
N ALA A 344 0.30 -9.79 20.19
CA ALA A 344 1.22 -9.44 21.27
C ALA A 344 0.59 -8.39 22.21
N PRO A 345 1.04 -8.33 23.48
CA PRO A 345 0.56 -7.32 24.43
C PRO A 345 0.72 -5.89 23.90
N ASP A 346 -0.23 -5.02 24.26
CA ASP A 346 -0.23 -3.58 23.96
C ASP A 346 -0.24 -3.21 22.46
N ILE A 347 -0.60 -4.14 21.58
CA ILE A 347 -0.85 -3.86 20.17
C ILE A 347 -2.27 -3.30 19.99
N PRO A 348 -2.42 -2.08 19.44
CA PRO A 348 -3.72 -1.48 19.18
C PRO A 348 -4.36 -2.08 17.92
N LEU A 349 -5.70 -2.09 17.89
CA LEU A 349 -6.51 -2.50 16.74
C LEU A 349 -7.46 -1.35 16.40
N ASP A 350 -6.91 -0.23 15.93
CA ASP A 350 -7.67 1.02 15.79
C ASP A 350 -8.65 0.98 14.62
N MET A 351 -8.25 0.39 13.48
CA MET A 351 -9.04 0.36 12.26
C MET A 351 -8.79 -0.91 11.45
N ILE A 352 -9.77 -1.31 10.66
CA ILE A 352 -9.64 -2.35 9.64
C ILE A 352 -10.02 -1.79 8.28
N SER A 353 -9.42 -2.34 7.22
CA SER A 353 -9.71 -1.97 5.85
C SER A 353 -9.90 -3.19 4.96
N TYR A 354 -10.66 -2.99 3.88
CA TYR A 354 -10.88 -3.96 2.83
C TYR A 354 -11.17 -3.23 1.51
N HIS A 355 -10.91 -3.91 0.42
CA HIS A 355 -11.18 -3.45 -0.93
C HIS A 355 -12.56 -3.88 -1.40
N PHE A 356 -13.13 -3.04 -2.27
CA PHE A 356 -14.33 -3.32 -3.04
C PHE A 356 -14.10 -2.83 -4.46
N TYR A 357 -13.66 -3.73 -5.33
CA TYR A 357 -13.38 -3.38 -6.72
C TYR A 357 -14.66 -3.29 -7.55
N ALA A 358 -14.81 -2.17 -8.25
CA ALA A 358 -15.75 -2.00 -9.36
C ALA A 358 -14.93 -1.61 -10.60
N GLY A 359 -15.05 -2.33 -11.71
CA GLY A 359 -14.23 -2.03 -12.90
C GLY A 359 -14.74 -2.61 -14.23
N TYR A 360 -14.87 -1.71 -15.21
CA TYR A 360 -15.03 -1.90 -16.67
C TYR A 360 -15.11 -0.48 -17.31
N PRO A 361 -14.71 -0.21 -18.57
CA PRO A 361 -14.12 -1.07 -19.63
C PRO A 361 -12.58 -0.95 -19.75
N GLU A 362 -12.00 -1.73 -20.68
CA GLU A 362 -10.58 -1.66 -21.06
C GLU A 362 -10.21 -0.33 -21.75
N LEU A 363 -9.01 0.21 -21.50
CA LEU A 363 -8.41 1.32 -22.27
C LEU A 363 -7.13 0.84 -22.98
N PRO A 364 -7.26 0.14 -24.13
CA PRO A 364 -6.12 -0.49 -24.81
C PRO A 364 -5.04 0.50 -25.28
N ASP A 365 -5.42 1.74 -25.58
CA ASP A 365 -4.47 2.79 -26.04
C ASP A 365 -3.45 3.20 -24.97
N LEU A 366 -3.76 2.99 -23.69
CA LEU A 366 -2.89 3.31 -22.57
C LEU A 366 -2.14 2.08 -22.03
N GLN A 367 -2.41 0.88 -22.58
CA GLN A 367 -1.89 -0.40 -22.08
C GLN A 367 -2.19 -0.62 -20.57
N LEU A 368 -3.25 -0.02 -20.06
CA LEU A 368 -3.67 -0.14 -18.66
C LEU A 368 -4.73 -1.23 -18.52
N GLN A 369 -4.61 -2.05 -17.47
CA GLN A 369 -5.65 -3.04 -17.15
C GLN A 369 -6.99 -2.32 -16.88
N PRO A 370 -8.13 -2.93 -17.26
CA PRO A 370 -9.45 -2.28 -17.25
C PRO A 370 -9.88 -1.70 -15.90
N GLN A 371 -9.36 -2.27 -14.81
CA GLN A 371 -9.61 -1.80 -13.44
C GLN A 371 -9.03 -0.41 -13.15
N PHE A 372 -7.92 -0.01 -13.79
CA PHE A 372 -7.19 1.21 -13.37
C PHE A 372 -7.80 2.51 -13.90
N PRO A 373 -8.18 2.62 -15.19
CA PRO A 373 -8.84 3.83 -15.67
C PRO A 373 -10.24 4.00 -15.09
N SER A 374 -10.93 2.89 -14.84
CA SER A 374 -12.28 2.90 -14.28
C SER A 374 -12.34 3.33 -12.82
N VAL A 375 -11.22 3.40 -12.08
CA VAL A 375 -11.18 3.98 -10.73
C VAL A 375 -10.52 5.36 -10.67
N ALA A 376 -9.96 5.86 -11.78
CA ALA A 376 -9.26 7.14 -11.79
C ALA A 376 -10.19 8.32 -11.51
N LEU A 377 -9.77 9.20 -10.60
CA LEU A 377 -10.45 10.46 -10.31
C LEU A 377 -10.07 11.56 -11.30
N LEU A 378 -8.84 11.52 -11.84
CA LEU A 378 -8.32 12.54 -12.76
C LEU A 378 -8.06 11.95 -14.15
N ASN A 379 -8.15 12.81 -15.16
CA ASN A 379 -7.76 12.48 -16.52
C ASN A 379 -6.24 12.24 -16.57
N TRP A 380 -5.84 11.07 -17.09
CA TRP A 380 -4.45 10.61 -17.14
C TRP A 380 -3.53 11.48 -18.01
N THR A 381 -4.09 12.28 -18.91
CA THR A 381 -3.34 13.12 -19.85
C THR A 381 -3.36 14.58 -19.43
N THR A 382 -4.50 15.11 -19.00
CA THR A 382 -4.68 16.54 -18.70
C THR A 382 -4.60 16.87 -17.21
N GLY A 383 -4.80 15.89 -16.33
CA GLY A 383 -4.94 16.11 -14.88
C GLY A 383 -6.29 16.70 -14.47
N GLU A 384 -7.23 16.91 -15.41
CA GLU A 384 -8.57 17.46 -15.11
C GLU A 384 -9.42 16.46 -14.31
N GLY A 385 -10.29 16.98 -13.44
CA GLY A 385 -11.21 16.17 -12.65
C GLY A 385 -12.23 15.43 -13.52
N THR A 386 -12.31 14.11 -13.38
CA THR A 386 -13.40 13.31 -13.98
C THR A 386 -14.70 13.52 -13.20
N ALA A 387 -15.82 12.99 -13.71
CA ALA A 387 -17.08 12.95 -12.97
C ALA A 387 -16.92 12.31 -11.57
N LYS A 388 -15.98 11.37 -11.36
CA LYS A 388 -15.72 10.79 -10.04
C LYS A 388 -15.09 11.79 -9.08
N TYR A 389 -14.12 12.58 -9.56
CA TYR A 389 -13.51 13.65 -8.76
C TYR A 389 -14.57 14.67 -8.34
N TRP A 390 -15.36 15.16 -9.29
CA TRP A 390 -16.37 16.18 -9.00
C TRP A 390 -17.53 15.67 -8.16
N THR A 391 -17.90 14.39 -8.32
CA THR A 391 -18.87 13.73 -7.42
C THR A 391 -18.30 13.62 -6.00
N THR A 392 -17.05 13.17 -5.86
CA THR A 392 -16.40 13.04 -4.56
C THR A 392 -16.30 14.40 -3.88
N LYS A 393 -15.90 15.43 -4.64
CA LYS A 393 -15.83 16.81 -4.16
C LYS A 393 -17.20 17.32 -3.72
N LEU A 394 -18.24 17.12 -4.54
CA LEU A 394 -19.61 17.51 -4.19
C LEU A 394 -20.04 16.88 -2.86
N LEU A 395 -19.73 15.60 -2.64
CA LEU A 395 -20.06 14.91 -1.38
C LEU A 395 -19.24 15.43 -0.19
N ILE A 396 -17.93 15.66 -0.36
CA ILE A 396 -17.06 16.24 0.68
C ILE A 396 -17.57 17.64 1.09
N GLU A 397 -17.91 18.49 0.11
CA GLU A 397 -18.38 19.85 0.39
C GLU A 397 -19.81 19.90 0.93
N THR A 398 -20.61 18.86 0.67
CA THR A 398 -21.98 18.76 1.17
C THR A 398 -22.00 18.21 2.58
N VAL A 399 -21.40 17.05 2.83
CA VAL A 399 -21.60 16.32 4.08
C VAL A 399 -20.98 17.05 5.26
N ASP A 400 -21.77 17.29 6.32
CA ASP A 400 -21.25 17.70 7.61
C ASP A 400 -21.32 16.51 8.57
N ILE A 401 -20.28 15.68 8.58
CA ILE A 401 -20.32 14.36 9.23
C ILE A 401 -20.59 14.45 10.75
N ASP A 402 -20.16 15.52 11.40
CA ASP A 402 -20.34 15.68 12.84
C ASP A 402 -21.78 16.06 13.22
N ASN A 403 -22.59 16.47 12.23
CA ASN A 403 -23.85 17.18 12.47
C ASN A 403 -25.02 16.72 11.61
N ASP A 404 -24.77 16.03 10.51
CA ASP A 404 -25.80 15.49 9.63
C ASP A 404 -26.22 14.09 10.09
N GLU A 405 -27.52 13.84 10.10
CA GLU A 405 -28.14 12.55 10.42
C GLU A 405 -28.99 12.08 9.23
N GLY A 406 -28.96 10.78 8.95
CA GLY A 406 -29.84 10.16 7.97
C GLY A 406 -31.28 10.11 8.50
N VAL A 407 -32.25 10.48 7.67
CA VAL A 407 -33.68 10.37 8.00
C VAL A 407 -34.40 9.39 7.09
N VAL A 408 -35.51 8.83 7.58
CA VAL A 408 -36.28 7.83 6.84
C VAL A 408 -36.71 8.40 5.49
N THR A 409 -36.19 7.77 4.43
CA THR A 409 -36.41 8.13 3.04
C THR A 409 -37.00 6.93 2.31
N GLN A 410 -38.21 7.08 1.78
CA GLN A 410 -38.91 6.03 1.04
C GLN A 410 -39.05 6.43 -0.43
N THR A 411 -39.08 5.45 -1.31
CA THR A 411 -39.23 5.66 -2.75
C THR A 411 -40.27 4.72 -3.33
N SER A 412 -41.03 5.19 -4.33
CA SER A 412 -41.91 4.32 -5.11
C SER A 412 -41.14 3.38 -6.05
N ASP A 413 -39.82 3.55 -6.19
CA ASP A 413 -38.92 2.61 -6.86
C ASP A 413 -38.62 1.42 -5.95
N VAL A 414 -39.61 0.55 -5.76
CA VAL A 414 -39.54 -0.58 -4.81
C VAL A 414 -38.38 -1.53 -5.10
N SER A 415 -37.96 -1.67 -6.36
CA SER A 415 -36.80 -2.51 -6.71
C SER A 415 -35.46 -1.84 -6.40
N GLY A 416 -35.43 -0.51 -6.26
CA GLY A 416 -34.20 0.27 -6.12
C GLY A 416 -33.26 0.20 -7.33
N GLU A 417 -33.76 -0.26 -8.48
CA GLU A 417 -32.95 -0.44 -9.71
C GLU A 417 -32.86 0.85 -10.54
N ASN A 418 -33.74 1.83 -10.31
CA ASN A 418 -33.81 3.05 -11.10
C ASN A 418 -33.08 4.21 -10.44
N ILE A 419 -33.27 4.38 -9.14
CA ILE A 419 -32.58 5.43 -8.37
C ILE A 419 -32.00 4.91 -7.06
N PHE A 420 -31.07 5.68 -6.51
CA PHE A 420 -30.81 5.72 -5.07
C PHE A 420 -31.27 7.07 -4.54
N SER A 421 -31.85 7.10 -3.34
CA SER A 421 -32.24 8.33 -2.67
C SER A 421 -32.05 8.23 -1.17
N GLN A 422 -31.43 9.23 -0.55
CA GLN A 422 -31.29 9.35 0.89
C GLN A 422 -31.36 10.83 1.30
N ALA A 423 -32.20 11.14 2.28
CA ALA A 423 -32.30 12.46 2.87
C ALA A 423 -31.57 12.55 4.21
N PHE A 424 -31.14 13.77 4.52
CA PHE A 424 -30.36 14.12 5.70
C PHE A 424 -30.86 15.42 6.33
N VAL A 425 -30.78 15.47 7.65
CA VAL A 425 -31.01 16.68 8.46
C VAL A 425 -29.72 17.06 9.17
N GLY A 426 -29.41 18.34 9.21
CA GLY A 426 -28.26 18.88 9.92
C GLY A 426 -28.65 19.95 10.93
N LYS A 427 -27.64 20.55 11.58
CA LYS A 427 -27.85 21.68 12.50
C LYS A 427 -28.62 22.84 11.85
N ASN A 428 -29.33 23.61 12.68
CA ASN A 428 -30.08 24.81 12.28
C ASN A 428 -31.16 24.57 11.20
N GLY A 429 -31.77 23.38 11.17
CA GLY A 429 -32.84 23.05 10.22
C GLY A 429 -32.35 22.85 8.79
N ARG A 430 -31.03 22.64 8.60
CA ARG A 430 -30.44 22.24 7.32
C ARG A 430 -31.06 20.91 6.87
N ARG A 431 -31.48 20.85 5.61
CA ARG A 431 -32.10 19.65 5.01
C ARG A 431 -31.59 19.45 3.60
N TRP A 432 -31.20 18.25 3.26
CA TRP A 432 -30.74 17.92 1.90
C TRP A 432 -31.03 16.48 1.51
N VAL A 433 -31.06 16.19 0.21
CA VAL A 433 -31.34 14.88 -0.36
C VAL A 433 -30.30 14.53 -1.42
N LEU A 434 -29.65 13.38 -1.28
CA LEU A 434 -28.85 12.77 -2.35
C LEU A 434 -29.74 11.91 -3.23
N ILE A 435 -29.70 12.13 -4.55
CA ILE A 435 -30.38 11.30 -5.54
C ILE A 435 -29.40 10.88 -6.63
N ILE A 436 -29.32 9.58 -6.90
CA ILE A 436 -28.47 9.01 -7.96
C ILE A 436 -29.37 8.31 -8.97
N ASN A 437 -29.31 8.72 -10.24
CA ASN A 437 -29.91 7.98 -11.34
C ASN A 437 -29.02 6.77 -11.68
N LYS A 438 -29.55 5.55 -11.59
CA LYS A 438 -28.82 4.31 -11.91
C LYS A 438 -28.98 3.87 -13.36
N ARG A 439 -29.76 4.61 -14.16
CA ARG A 439 -30.13 4.23 -15.52
C ARG A 439 -29.32 5.00 -16.56
N TYR A 440 -29.02 4.33 -17.67
CA TYR A 440 -28.63 5.00 -18.91
C TYR A 440 -29.84 5.60 -19.65
N ALA A 441 -30.67 6.35 -18.92
CA ALA A 441 -31.88 7.00 -19.42
C ALA A 441 -32.27 8.13 -18.48
N ASN A 442 -33.04 9.09 -18.97
CA ASN A 442 -33.66 10.09 -18.10
C ASN A 442 -34.63 9.41 -17.14
N VAL A 443 -34.60 9.82 -15.87
CA VAL A 443 -35.52 9.38 -14.83
C VAL A 443 -36.21 10.60 -14.23
N ASP A 444 -37.54 10.60 -14.26
CA ASP A 444 -38.32 11.63 -13.58
C ASP A 444 -38.57 11.21 -12.13
N VAL A 445 -38.27 12.11 -11.20
CA VAL A 445 -38.57 11.96 -9.77
C VAL A 445 -39.50 13.07 -9.31
N PHE A 446 -40.31 12.77 -8.30
CA PHE A 446 -41.14 13.75 -7.60
C PHE A 446 -40.69 13.83 -6.13
N LEU A 447 -40.13 14.97 -5.75
CA LEU A 447 -39.66 15.25 -4.39
C LEU A 447 -40.51 16.39 -3.79
N PRO A 448 -41.48 16.09 -2.92
CA PRO A 448 -42.33 17.11 -2.30
C PRO A 448 -41.51 18.16 -1.53
N GLY A 449 -41.90 19.43 -1.66
CA GLY A 449 -41.33 20.54 -0.87
C GLY A 449 -39.96 21.05 -1.34
N CYS A 450 -39.39 20.53 -2.42
CA CYS A 450 -38.08 20.99 -2.92
C CYS A 450 -38.14 22.28 -3.77
N THR A 451 -39.34 22.74 -4.16
CA THR A 451 -39.51 23.98 -4.94
C THR A 451 -38.95 25.18 -4.17
N GLY A 452 -38.08 25.96 -4.81
CA GLY A 452 -37.31 27.04 -4.19
C GLY A 452 -35.98 26.60 -3.58
N GLY A 453 -35.72 25.30 -3.51
CA GLY A 453 -34.44 24.73 -3.12
C GLY A 453 -33.39 24.83 -4.24
N ARG A 454 -32.15 24.45 -3.91
CA ARG A 454 -31.02 24.41 -4.85
C ARG A 454 -30.63 22.97 -5.13
N MET A 455 -30.39 22.65 -6.39
CA MET A 455 -29.87 21.35 -6.82
C MET A 455 -28.49 21.53 -7.42
N GLN A 456 -27.49 20.85 -6.86
CA GLN A 456 -26.18 20.67 -7.45
C GLN A 456 -26.12 19.31 -8.15
N ILE A 457 -25.65 19.27 -9.40
CA ILE A 457 -25.70 18.06 -10.24
C ILE A 457 -24.38 17.85 -10.99
N VAL A 458 -23.87 16.62 -10.91
CA VAL A 458 -22.81 16.08 -11.77
C VAL A 458 -23.45 15.09 -12.73
N ASN A 459 -23.27 15.30 -14.03
CA ASN A 459 -23.81 14.43 -15.08
C ASN A 459 -22.93 14.48 -16.34
N GLU A 460 -23.36 13.84 -17.42
CA GLU A 460 -22.63 13.84 -18.70
C GLU A 460 -22.32 15.26 -19.23
N ALA A 461 -23.23 16.22 -19.03
CA ALA A 461 -23.04 17.60 -19.47
C ALA A 461 -21.97 18.35 -18.64
N SER A 462 -21.65 17.89 -17.43
CA SER A 462 -20.53 18.41 -16.64
C SER A 462 -19.17 18.13 -17.30
N GLY A 463 -19.04 17.05 -18.08
CA GLY A 463 -17.76 16.64 -18.68
C GLY A 463 -16.66 16.48 -17.62
N PHE A 464 -15.57 17.27 -17.76
CA PHE A 464 -14.49 17.37 -16.77
C PHE A 464 -14.63 18.59 -15.83
N GLY A 465 -15.79 19.26 -15.84
CA GLY A 465 -16.10 20.42 -15.01
C GLY A 465 -16.85 20.07 -13.72
N SER A 466 -16.94 21.06 -12.83
CA SER A 466 -17.61 20.94 -11.53
C SER A 466 -19.11 20.67 -11.64
N ALA A 467 -19.72 20.34 -10.48
CA ALA A 467 -21.18 20.29 -10.38
C ALA A 467 -21.80 21.62 -10.85
N THR A 468 -22.91 21.52 -11.58
CA THR A 468 -23.72 22.69 -11.96
C THR A 468 -24.80 22.90 -10.92
N GLU A 469 -25.16 24.16 -10.63
CA GLU A 469 -26.21 24.49 -9.67
C GLU A 469 -27.43 25.09 -10.38
N VAL A 470 -28.62 24.65 -9.99
CA VAL A 470 -29.90 25.17 -10.46
C VAL A 470 -30.88 25.38 -9.31
N THR A 471 -31.70 26.42 -9.40
CA THR A 471 -32.84 26.61 -8.48
C THR A 471 -34.04 25.79 -8.97
N LEU A 472 -34.63 24.99 -8.08
CA LEU A 472 -35.76 24.15 -8.41
C LEU A 472 -37.05 24.98 -8.46
N THR A 473 -37.75 24.92 -9.59
CA THR A 473 -39.04 25.62 -9.80
C THR A 473 -40.25 24.71 -9.68
N SER A 474 -40.03 23.41 -9.52
CA SER A 474 -41.05 22.36 -9.47
C SER A 474 -40.59 21.23 -8.57
N SER A 475 -41.54 20.51 -7.98
CA SER A 475 -41.29 19.26 -7.25
C SER A 475 -40.99 18.07 -8.16
N ARG A 476 -41.28 18.19 -9.47
CA ARG A 476 -40.89 17.20 -10.47
C ARG A 476 -39.52 17.57 -11.06
N ILE A 477 -38.59 16.63 -10.98
CA ILE A 477 -37.19 16.80 -11.42
C ILE A 477 -36.89 15.70 -12.43
N THR A 478 -36.31 16.07 -13.57
CA THR A 478 -35.79 15.11 -14.56
C THR A 478 -34.29 14.97 -14.37
N LEU A 479 -33.84 13.78 -13.95
CA LEU A 479 -32.43 13.44 -13.83
C LEU A 479 -31.93 12.86 -15.15
N SER A 480 -30.86 13.43 -15.70
CA SER A 480 -30.19 12.88 -16.88
C SER A 480 -29.51 11.54 -16.57
N PRO A 481 -29.11 10.75 -17.58
CA PRO A 481 -28.52 9.42 -17.37
C PRO A 481 -27.33 9.48 -16.41
N TYR A 482 -27.30 8.56 -15.45
CA TYR A 482 -26.24 8.47 -14.43
C TYR A 482 -25.96 9.73 -13.60
N ALA A 483 -26.89 10.70 -13.59
CA ALA A 483 -26.73 11.91 -12.82
C ALA A 483 -26.68 11.66 -11.31
N ILE A 484 -25.81 12.42 -10.64
CA ILE A 484 -25.72 12.49 -9.19
C ILE A 484 -26.15 13.90 -8.79
N ALA A 485 -27.21 14.00 -8.00
CA ALA A 485 -27.81 15.25 -7.59
C ALA A 485 -27.85 15.36 -6.06
N VAL A 486 -27.38 16.49 -5.54
CA VAL A 486 -27.57 16.91 -4.15
C VAL A 486 -28.59 18.05 -4.17
N ILE A 487 -29.70 17.87 -3.46
CA ILE A 487 -30.78 18.87 -3.38
C ILE A 487 -30.79 19.44 -1.98
N HIS A 488 -30.49 20.72 -1.83
CA HIS A 488 -30.71 21.48 -0.61
C HIS A 488 -32.14 21.98 -0.59
N MET A 489 -32.90 21.55 0.42
CA MET A 489 -34.30 21.95 0.58
C MET A 489 -34.37 23.44 0.96
N PRO A 490 -35.44 24.15 0.57
CA PRO A 490 -35.66 25.50 1.04
C PRO A 490 -35.85 25.51 2.57
N SER A 491 -35.49 26.63 3.20
CA SER A 491 -35.83 26.88 4.60
C SER A 491 -37.35 26.81 4.79
N GLU A 492 -37.80 26.25 5.91
CA GLU A 492 -39.22 26.34 6.28
C GLU A 492 -39.58 27.81 6.48
N THR A 493 -40.60 28.29 5.76
CA THR A 493 -41.17 29.64 5.89
C THR A 493 -42.16 29.73 7.02
#